data_AF-A0A958AI16-F1
#
_entry.id   AF-A0A958AI16-F1
#
_cell.length_a   1.000
_cell.length_b   1.000
_cell.length_c   1.000
_cell.angle_alpha   90.00
_cell.angle_beta   90.00
_cell.angle_gamma   90.00
#
_symmetry.space_group_name_H-M   'P 1'
#
loop_
_entity.id
_entity.type
_entity.pdbx_description
1 polymer ?
#
loop_
_entity_poly.entity_id
_entity_poly.type
_entity_poly.pdbx_seq_one_letter_code
_entity_poly.pdbx_strand_id
1 'polypeptide(L)'
;MTTTVSTTTNEQAGPTLAQRHRLQLFSLVGPSTIYLLLFFVIPLVIVFIYSFLKRGVYGQLVWEFNLENYVRVVDPLYLGILWRSVLMALGNTLLCLLFSYPFAYYIARMENVRTRNLILVFVMIPFWTNFLIRTYAWRVILGNDGPINTILMALGIIHEPLPMLFTPFAV
;
A
#
# COMPACT_ATOMS: atom_id res chain seq x y z
N MET A 1 -42.86 52.07 -44.93
CA MET A 1 -43.09 52.38 -43.51
C MET A 1 -43.44 51.07 -42.82
N THR A 2 -42.51 50.48 -42.06
CA THR A 2 -42.48 50.50 -40.57
C THR A 2 -43.80 49.92 -40.01
N THR A 3 -43.87 48.85 -39.20
CA THR A 3 -43.07 48.55 -38.01
C THR A 3 -43.43 47.11 -37.53
N THR A 4 -42.43 46.23 -37.36
CA THR A 4 -42.11 45.38 -36.18
C THR A 4 -43.17 44.43 -35.58
N VAL A 5 -42.92 43.11 -35.47
CA VAL A 5 -42.09 42.43 -34.43
C VAL A 5 -42.66 42.73 -33.02
N SER A 6 -43.23 41.80 -32.25
CA SER A 6 -42.53 40.68 -31.58
C SER A 6 -43.51 39.76 -30.84
N THR A 7 -43.60 38.49 -31.22
CA THR A 7 -44.01 37.40 -30.32
C THR A 7 -42.73 36.76 -29.80
N THR A 8 -42.21 37.24 -28.67
CA THR A 8 -41.17 36.53 -27.92
C THR A 8 -41.83 35.37 -27.18
N THR A 9 -42.09 34.27 -27.88
CA THR A 9 -42.24 32.99 -27.21
C THR A 9 -40.86 32.63 -26.69
N ASN A 10 -40.64 32.93 -25.42
CA ASN A 10 -39.48 32.55 -24.65
C ASN A 10 -39.46 31.01 -24.56
N GLU A 11 -39.01 30.34 -25.62
CA GLU A 11 -38.64 28.93 -25.59
C GLU A 11 -37.39 28.81 -24.71
N GLN A 12 -37.64 28.67 -23.42
CA GLN A 12 -36.68 28.14 -22.47
C GLN A 12 -36.35 26.70 -22.88
N ALA A 13 -35.41 26.56 -23.81
CA ALA A 13 -34.82 25.28 -24.18
C ALA A 13 -34.07 24.71 -22.97
N GLY A 14 -34.79 23.96 -22.13
CA GLY A 14 -34.20 23.21 -21.03
C GLY A 14 -33.17 22.20 -21.56
N PRO A 15 -32.12 21.87 -20.78
CA PRO A 15 -31.07 20.98 -21.24
C PRO A 15 -31.66 19.63 -21.65
N THR A 16 -31.26 19.15 -22.83
CA THR A 16 -31.64 17.85 -23.39
C THR A 16 -31.30 16.72 -22.40
N LEU A 17 -32.07 15.62 -22.40
CA LEU A 17 -31.91 14.53 -21.42
C LEU A 17 -30.46 13.99 -21.36
N ALA A 18 -29.75 13.97 -22.50
CA ALA A 18 -28.33 13.60 -22.58
C ALA A 18 -27.39 14.59 -21.86
N GLN A 19 -27.68 15.90 -21.91
CA GLN A 19 -26.93 16.93 -21.17
C GLN A 19 -27.16 16.84 -19.67
N ARG A 20 -28.39 16.56 -19.23
CA ARG A 20 -28.70 16.37 -17.80
C ARG A 20 -27.95 15.18 -17.22
N HIS A 21 -27.87 14.07 -17.97
CA HIS A 21 -27.14 12.89 -17.53
C HIS A 21 -25.62 13.16 -17.44
N ARG A 22 -25.03 13.88 -18.40
CA ARG A 22 -23.60 14.29 -18.32
C ARG A 22 -23.33 15.24 -17.16
N LEU A 23 -24.20 16.23 -16.91
CA LEU A 23 -24.05 17.16 -15.79
C LEU A 23 -24.23 16.47 -14.43
N GLN A 24 -25.16 15.50 -14.33
CA GLN A 24 -25.32 14.66 -13.15
C GLN A 24 -24.11 13.75 -12.91
N LEU A 25 -23.54 13.16 -13.96
CA LEU A 25 -22.30 12.38 -13.89
C LEU A 25 -21.11 13.25 -13.43
N PHE A 26 -20.98 14.48 -13.96
CA PHE A 26 -19.95 15.43 -13.51
C PHE A 26 -20.17 15.90 -12.07
N SER A 27 -21.42 16.08 -11.63
CA SER A 27 -21.73 16.45 -10.25
C SER A 27 -21.47 15.30 -9.27
N LEU A 28 -21.71 14.05 -9.69
CA LEU A 28 -21.52 12.86 -8.85
C LEU A 28 -20.04 12.43 -8.76
N VAL A 29 -19.29 12.53 -9.87
CA VAL A 29 -17.88 12.10 -9.96
C VAL A 29 -16.90 13.25 -9.70
N GLY A 30 -17.33 14.50 -9.90
CA GLY A 30 -16.52 15.71 -9.75
C GLY A 30 -15.83 15.87 -8.41
N PRO A 31 -16.55 15.86 -7.26
CA PRO A 31 -15.91 16.10 -5.97
C PRO A 31 -14.90 15.01 -5.58
N SER A 32 -15.19 13.74 -5.89
CA SER A 32 -14.27 12.63 -5.62
C SER A 32 -13.02 12.70 -6.51
N THR A 33 -13.19 13.08 -7.79
CA THR A 33 -12.08 13.25 -8.73
C THR A 33 -11.19 14.42 -8.35
N ILE A 34 -11.78 15.58 -7.97
CA ILE A 34 -11.03 16.75 -7.52
C ILE A 34 -10.21 16.42 -6.27
N TYR A 35 -10.80 15.66 -5.34
CA TYR A 35 -10.10 15.23 -4.13
C TYR A 35 -8.88 14.34 -4.45
N LEU A 36 -9.04 13.32 -5.30
CA LEU A 36 -7.93 12.47 -5.73
C LEU A 36 -6.87 13.28 -6.49
N LEU A 37 -7.28 14.18 -7.37
CA LEU A 37 -6.34 14.99 -8.13
C LEU A 37 -5.52 15.89 -7.20
N LEU A 38 -6.17 16.56 -6.25
CA LEU A 38 -5.51 17.48 -5.34
C LEU A 38 -4.58 16.77 -4.35
N PHE A 39 -4.99 15.65 -3.75
CA PHE A 39 -4.22 14.99 -2.68
C PHE A 39 -3.34 13.82 -3.15
N PHE A 40 -3.57 13.27 -4.33
CA PHE A 40 -2.77 12.16 -4.88
C PHE A 40 -1.92 12.61 -6.07
N VAL A 41 -2.52 13.28 -7.05
CA VAL A 41 -1.82 13.67 -8.29
C VAL A 41 -0.81 14.78 -8.02
N ILE A 42 -1.15 15.80 -7.22
CA ILE A 42 -0.21 16.89 -6.92
C ILE A 42 1.08 16.37 -6.25
N PRO A 43 1.05 15.57 -5.16
CA PRO A 43 2.27 14.99 -4.61
C PRO A 43 3.05 14.12 -5.60
N LEU A 44 2.36 13.37 -6.45
CA LEU A 44 3.00 12.53 -7.45
C LEU A 44 3.75 13.35 -8.51
N VAL A 45 3.17 14.48 -8.94
CA VAL A 45 3.84 15.44 -9.84
C VAL A 45 5.05 16.08 -9.15
N ILE A 46 4.95 16.42 -7.85
CA ILE A 46 6.08 16.96 -7.08
C ILE A 46 7.23 15.93 -7.04
N VAL A 47 6.94 14.67 -6.73
CA VAL A 47 7.95 13.59 -6.72
C VAL A 47 8.53 13.38 -8.12
N PHE A 48 7.69 13.44 -9.16
CA PHE A 48 8.13 13.31 -10.54
C PHE A 48 9.12 14.42 -10.92
N ILE A 49 8.79 15.69 -10.62
CA ILE A 49 9.71 16.82 -10.83
C ILE A 49 11.00 16.59 -10.05
N TYR A 50 10.92 16.22 -8.77
CA TYR A 50 12.09 15.97 -7.92
C TYR A 50 13.00 14.84 -8.43
N SER A 51 12.46 13.87 -9.17
CA SER A 51 13.27 12.82 -9.79
C SER A 51 14.30 13.36 -10.79
N PHE A 52 14.03 14.51 -11.41
CA PHE A 52 14.92 15.18 -12.37
C PHE A 52 15.86 16.20 -11.73
N LEU A 53 15.66 16.55 -10.45
CA LEU A 53 16.48 17.51 -9.72
C LEU A 53 17.70 16.83 -9.09
N LYS A 54 18.81 17.55 -9.00
CA LYS A 54 20.03 17.06 -8.36
C LYS A 54 19.93 17.24 -6.84
N ARG A 55 20.20 16.18 -6.08
CA ARG A 55 20.32 16.24 -4.61
C ARG A 55 21.72 16.72 -4.25
N GLY A 56 21.83 17.94 -3.72
CA GLY A 56 23.07 18.51 -3.20
C GLY A 56 23.60 17.76 -1.98
N VAL A 57 24.88 17.97 -1.66
CA VAL A 57 25.64 17.26 -0.61
C VAL A 57 24.98 17.35 0.79
N TYR A 58 24.27 18.45 1.06
CA TYR A 58 23.54 18.67 2.31
C TYR A 58 22.01 18.49 2.18
N GLY A 59 21.54 17.81 1.14
CA GLY A 59 20.11 17.62 0.87
C GLY A 59 19.41 18.81 0.23
N GLN A 60 20.15 19.84 -0.18
CA GLN A 60 19.60 20.99 -0.90
C GLN A 60 19.18 20.58 -2.33
N LEU A 61 18.04 21.09 -2.78
CA LEU A 61 17.54 20.87 -4.14
C LEU A 61 18.25 21.84 -5.08
N VAL A 62 19.09 21.32 -5.97
CA VAL A 62 19.70 22.11 -7.04
C VAL A 62 18.83 21.92 -8.28
N TRP A 63 18.32 23.03 -8.82
CA TRP A 63 17.48 23.08 -10.03
C TRP A 63 18.31 22.87 -11.30
N GLU A 64 19.08 21.79 -11.33
CA GLU A 64 19.82 21.33 -12.49
C GLU A 64 19.19 20.02 -12.97
N PHE A 65 18.82 19.98 -14.25
CA PHE A 65 18.31 18.76 -14.88
C PHE A 65 19.42 17.70 -14.91
N ASN A 66 19.19 16.59 -14.21
CA ASN A 66 20.19 15.55 -14.06
C ASN A 66 19.60 14.15 -14.26
N LEU A 67 20.13 13.40 -15.24
CA LEU A 67 19.76 12.00 -15.49
C LEU A 67 20.65 10.98 -14.74
N GLU A 68 21.68 11.41 -14.01
CA GLU A 68 22.58 10.53 -13.25
C GLU A 68 21.82 9.81 -12.12
N ASN A 69 20.73 10.39 -11.59
CA ASN A 69 19.85 9.72 -10.64
C ASN A 69 19.29 8.39 -11.17
N TYR A 70 19.00 8.30 -12.47
CA TYR A 70 18.50 7.07 -13.09
C TYR A 70 19.63 6.06 -13.33
N VAL A 71 20.84 6.54 -13.66
CA VAL A 71 22.02 5.67 -13.81
C VAL A 71 22.41 5.04 -12.47
N ARG A 72 22.27 5.78 -11.36
CA ARG A 72 22.50 5.26 -10.00
C ARG A 72 21.58 4.09 -9.64
N VAL A 73 20.38 4.00 -10.21
CA VAL A 73 19.48 2.85 -9.97
C VAL A 73 20.08 1.55 -10.50
N VAL A 74 20.96 1.63 -11.52
CA VAL A 74 21.64 0.47 -12.14
C VAL A 74 22.89 0.05 -11.36
N ASP A 75 23.31 0.82 -10.35
CA ASP A 75 24.44 0.46 -9.50
C ASP A 75 24.17 -0.88 -8.77
N PRO A 76 25.13 -1.82 -8.75
CA PRO A 76 25.00 -3.13 -8.11
C PRO A 76 24.42 -3.11 -6.70
N LEU A 77 24.67 -2.05 -5.92
CA LEU A 77 24.09 -1.90 -4.59
C LEU A 77 22.56 -1.81 -4.63
N TYR A 78 22.01 -0.92 -5.46
CA TYR A 78 20.56 -0.74 -5.58
C TYR A 78 19.90 -1.94 -6.24
N LEU A 79 20.54 -2.53 -7.25
CA LEU A 79 20.07 -3.78 -7.86
C LEU A 79 20.01 -4.92 -6.85
N GLY A 80 21.00 -5.05 -5.96
CA GLY A 80 21.02 -6.07 -4.92
C GLY A 80 19.87 -5.92 -3.93
N ILE A 81 19.53 -4.68 -3.55
CA ILE A 81 18.39 -4.39 -2.67
C ILE A 81 17.08 -4.72 -3.38
N LEU A 82 16.92 -4.26 -4.62
CA LEU A 82 15.72 -4.55 -5.43
C LEU A 82 15.52 -6.05 -5.62
N TRP A 83 16.58 -6.78 -5.93
CA TRP A 83 16.53 -8.23 -6.11
C TRP A 83 16.13 -8.95 -4.81
N ARG A 84 16.68 -8.53 -3.67
CA ARG A 84 16.27 -9.05 -2.36
C ARG A 84 14.79 -8.79 -2.09
N SER A 85 14.28 -7.59 -2.36
CA SER A 85 12.86 -7.28 -2.19
C SER A 85 11.97 -8.14 -3.09
N VAL A 86 12.37 -8.35 -4.34
CA VAL A 86 11.65 -9.22 -5.28
C VAL A 86 11.65 -10.68 -4.80
N LEU A 87 12.80 -11.20 -4.37
CA LEU A 87 12.91 -12.56 -3.82
C LEU A 87 12.04 -12.73 -2.57
N MET A 88 12.05 -11.77 -1.66
CA MET A 88 11.20 -11.79 -0.46
C MET A 88 9.72 -11.72 -0.82
N ALA A 89 9.34 -10.86 -1.77
CA ALA A 89 7.96 -10.74 -2.23
C ALA A 89 7.46 -12.04 -2.88
N LEU A 90 8.25 -12.62 -3.79
CA LEU A 90 7.92 -13.89 -4.46
C LEU A 90 7.87 -15.05 -3.46
N GLY A 91 8.84 -15.14 -2.56
CA GLY A 91 8.85 -16.14 -1.50
C GLY A 91 7.60 -16.04 -0.63
N ASN A 92 7.26 -14.83 -0.17
CA ASN A 92 6.07 -14.60 0.63
C ASN A 92 4.78 -14.93 -0.16
N THR A 93 4.66 -14.52 -1.43
CA THR A 93 3.50 -14.85 -2.27
C THR A 93 3.33 -16.36 -2.44
N LEU A 94 4.42 -17.08 -2.69
CA LEU A 94 4.36 -18.53 -2.88
C LEU A 94 3.98 -19.25 -1.57
N LEU A 95 4.57 -18.83 -0.44
CA LEU A 95 4.20 -19.35 0.88
C LEU A 95 2.74 -19.03 1.22
N CYS A 96 2.29 -17.79 0.97
CA CYS A 96 0.90 -17.42 1.16
C CYS A 96 -0.03 -18.27 0.31
N LEU A 97 0.27 -18.51 -0.97
CA LEU A 97 -0.53 -19.40 -1.82
C LEU A 97 -0.53 -20.84 -1.28
N LEU A 98 0.64 -21.36 -0.92
CA LEU A 98 0.80 -22.74 -0.46
C LEU A 98 0.03 -23.01 0.84
N PHE A 99 0.00 -22.07 1.78
CA PHE A 99 -0.72 -22.22 3.04
C PHE A 99 -2.17 -21.73 2.98
N SER A 100 -2.43 -20.60 2.33
CA SER A 100 -3.77 -20.00 2.25
C SER A 100 -4.71 -20.83 1.39
N TYR A 101 -4.24 -21.42 0.28
CA TYR A 101 -5.09 -22.23 -0.59
C TYR A 101 -5.70 -23.45 0.11
N PRO A 102 -4.93 -24.36 0.75
CA PRO A 102 -5.51 -25.48 1.48
C PRO A 102 -6.36 -25.02 2.67
N PHE A 103 -5.96 -23.94 3.35
CA PHE A 103 -6.70 -23.38 4.47
C PHE A 103 -8.07 -22.84 4.04
N ALA A 104 -8.13 -22.06 2.96
CA ALA A 104 -9.37 -21.52 2.40
C ALA A 104 -10.28 -22.64 1.87
N TYR A 105 -9.71 -23.64 1.22
CA TYR A 105 -10.44 -24.82 0.77
C TYR A 105 -11.06 -25.61 1.92
N TYR A 106 -10.32 -25.78 3.03
CA TYR A 106 -10.84 -26.45 4.22
C TYR A 106 -12.01 -25.68 4.84
N ILE A 107 -11.91 -24.35 4.96
CA ILE A 107 -12.99 -23.48 5.45
C ILE A 107 -14.21 -23.55 4.52
N ALA A 108 -14.01 -23.56 3.20
CA ALA A 108 -15.10 -23.62 2.22
C ALA A 108 -15.89 -24.94 2.30
N ARG A 109 -15.25 -26.03 2.74
CA ARG A 109 -15.88 -27.35 2.92
C ARG A 109 -16.41 -27.61 4.33
N MET A 110 -16.32 -26.66 5.26
CA MET A 110 -16.88 -26.83 6.60
C MET A 110 -18.41 -26.70 6.58
N GLU A 111 -19.09 -27.78 6.97
CA GLU A 111 -20.55 -27.81 7.14
C GLU A 111 -21.01 -27.06 8.40
N ASN A 112 -20.18 -27.03 9.44
CA ASN A 112 -20.51 -26.34 10.70
C ASN A 112 -20.26 -24.83 10.61
N VAL A 113 -21.36 -24.07 10.47
CA VAL A 113 -21.35 -22.60 10.35
C VAL A 113 -20.69 -21.91 11.55
N ARG A 114 -20.86 -22.44 12.78
CA ARG A 114 -20.33 -21.82 14.00
C ARG A 114 -18.80 -21.90 14.04
N THR A 115 -18.24 -23.07 13.72
CA THR A 115 -16.79 -23.28 13.67
C THR A 115 -16.16 -22.47 12.53
N ARG A 116 -16.81 -22.41 11.37
CA ARG A 116 -16.37 -21.57 10.24
C ARG A 116 -16.25 -20.11 10.65
N ASN A 117 -17.28 -19.58 11.31
CA ASN A 117 -17.31 -18.17 11.72
C ASN A 117 -16.23 -17.86 12.77
N LEU A 118 -16.00 -18.76 13.73
CA LEU A 118 -14.92 -18.62 14.71
C LEU A 118 -13.54 -18.56 14.05
N ILE A 119 -13.25 -19.45 13.09
CA ILE A 119 -11.97 -19.46 12.37
C ILE A 119 -11.78 -18.16 11.57
N LEU A 120 -12.83 -17.69 10.88
CA LEU A 120 -12.77 -16.41 10.16
C LEU A 120 -12.49 -15.23 11.09
N VAL A 121 -13.09 -15.21 12.29
CA VAL A 121 -12.79 -14.19 13.30
C VAL A 121 -11.33 -14.26 13.74
N PHE A 122 -10.79 -15.45 14.02
CA PHE A 122 -9.37 -15.62 14.38
C PHE A 122 -8.41 -15.09 13.31
N VAL A 123 -8.75 -15.25 12.03
CA VAL A 123 -7.96 -14.74 10.90
C VAL A 123 -8.06 -13.21 10.78
N MET A 124 -9.21 -12.63 11.13
CA MET A 124 -9.45 -11.18 11.09
C MET A 124 -8.83 -10.43 12.28
N ILE A 125 -8.69 -11.04 13.46
CA ILE A 125 -8.07 -10.43 14.65
C ILE A 125 -6.68 -9.81 14.36
N PRO A 126 -5.72 -10.53 13.74
CA PRO A 126 -4.40 -9.96 13.46
C PRO A 126 -4.45 -8.86 12.39
N PHE A 127 -5.51 -8.81 11.56
CA PHE A 127 -5.73 -7.73 10.59
C PHE A 127 -6.15 -6.41 11.27
N TRP A 128 -6.92 -6.48 12.37
CA TRP A 128 -7.27 -5.29 13.16
C TRP A 128 -6.14 -4.80 14.08
N THR A 129 -5.04 -5.55 14.17
CA THR A 129 -3.89 -5.17 14.99
C THR A 129 -2.96 -4.23 14.22
N ASN A 130 -2.52 -3.14 14.87
CA ASN A 130 -1.61 -2.18 14.26
C ASN A 130 -0.27 -2.84 13.88
N PHE A 131 0.20 -2.59 12.66
CA PHE A 131 1.47 -3.11 12.13
C PHE A 131 2.66 -2.82 13.07
N LEU A 132 2.68 -1.65 13.71
CA LEU A 132 3.72 -1.29 14.67
C LEU A 132 3.73 -2.24 15.86
N ILE A 133 2.58 -2.51 16.48
CA ILE A 133 2.46 -3.41 17.63
C ILE A 133 3.01 -4.79 17.26
N ARG A 134 2.63 -5.32 16.09
CA ARG A 134 3.13 -6.60 15.60
C ARG A 134 4.65 -6.59 15.42
N THR A 135 5.21 -5.52 14.87
CA THR A 135 6.66 -5.36 14.67
C THR A 135 7.41 -5.25 16.00
N TYR A 136 6.88 -4.54 16.99
CA TYR A 136 7.47 -4.47 18.34
C TYR A 136 7.36 -5.80 19.07
N ALA A 137 6.21 -6.49 18.98
CA ALA A 137 6.02 -7.79 19.58
C ALA A 137 7.05 -8.81 19.07
N TRP A 138 7.27 -8.88 17.75
CA TRP A 138 8.32 -9.73 17.18
C TRP A 138 9.71 -9.35 17.69
N ARG A 139 10.03 -8.05 17.78
CA ARG A 139 11.33 -7.61 18.33
C ARG A 139 11.53 -8.00 19.79
N VAL A 140 10.48 -7.96 20.62
CA VAL A 140 10.53 -8.41 22.01
C VAL A 140 10.69 -9.93 22.08
N ILE A 141 9.95 -10.67 21.25
CA ILE A 141 9.98 -12.13 21.20
C ILE A 141 11.35 -12.66 20.74
N LEU A 142 11.95 -12.02 19.73
CA LEU A 142 13.27 -12.34 19.16
C LEU A 142 14.43 -11.63 19.87
N GLY A 143 14.13 -10.81 20.88
CA GLY A 143 15.14 -10.12 21.67
C GLY A 143 15.98 -11.11 22.48
N ASN A 144 17.15 -10.66 22.94
CA ASN A 144 18.07 -11.52 23.69
C ASN A 144 17.45 -12.08 24.98
N ASP A 145 16.63 -11.26 25.67
CA ASP A 145 15.83 -11.65 26.85
C ASP A 145 14.40 -12.08 26.48
N GLY A 146 14.14 -12.32 25.20
CA GLY A 146 12.84 -12.69 24.69
C GLY A 146 12.41 -14.08 25.16
N PRO A 147 11.10 -14.36 25.23
CA PRO A 147 10.57 -15.66 25.61
C PRO A 147 11.16 -16.83 24.80
N ILE A 148 11.54 -16.62 23.53
CA ILE A 148 12.22 -17.65 22.73
C ILE A 148 13.55 -18.06 23.37
N ASN A 149 14.44 -17.12 23.66
CA ASN A 149 15.73 -17.42 24.28
C ASN A 149 15.55 -18.02 25.68
N THR A 150 14.61 -17.50 26.47
CA THR A 150 14.31 -18.04 27.81
C THR A 150 13.83 -19.49 27.74
N ILE A 151 12.98 -19.83 26.77
CA ILE A 151 12.50 -21.21 26.56
C ILE A 151 13.63 -22.11 26.05
N LEU A 152 14.45 -21.65 25.10
CA LEU A 152 15.58 -22.43 24.57
C LEU A 152 16.67 -22.67 25.62
N MET A 153 16.93 -21.69 26.50
CA MET A 153 17.81 -21.85 27.66
C MET A 153 17.21 -22.80 28.70
N ALA A 154 15.90 -22.70 28.97
CA ALA A 154 15.21 -23.61 29.89
C ALA A 154 15.17 -25.06 29.39
N LEU A 155 15.12 -25.27 28.07
CA LEU A 155 15.23 -26.59 27.43
C LEU A 155 16.68 -27.11 27.35
N GLY A 156 17.69 -26.31 27.76
CA GLY A 156 19.10 -26.69 27.74
C GLY A 156 19.72 -26.77 26.35
N ILE A 157 19.05 -26.25 25.32
CA ILE A 157 19.51 -26.30 23.91
C ILE A 157 20.62 -25.26 23.68
N ILE A 158 20.59 -24.13 24.40
CA ILE A 158 21.58 -23.05 24.34
C ILE A 158 22.00 -22.62 25.75
N HIS A 159 23.27 -22.22 25.90
CA HIS A 159 23.85 -21.81 27.19
C HIS A 159 23.97 -20.28 27.31
N GLU A 160 23.93 -19.56 26.17
CA GLU A 160 23.96 -18.11 26.08
C GLU A 160 22.86 -17.64 25.12
N PRO A 161 22.26 -16.44 25.35
CA PRO A 161 21.21 -15.92 24.49
C PRO A 161 21.75 -15.64 23.09
N LEU A 162 21.18 -16.29 22.07
CA LEU A 162 21.56 -16.05 20.68
C LEU A 162 21.08 -14.65 20.25
N PRO A 163 21.97 -13.81 19.68
CA PRO A 163 21.58 -12.53 19.10
C PRO A 163 20.84 -12.77 17.79
N MET A 164 19.54 -13.07 17.87
CA MET A 164 18.67 -13.30 16.71
C MET A 164 18.21 -11.98 16.09
N LEU A 165 18.05 -10.94 16.92
CA LEU A 165 17.70 -9.60 16.48
C LEU A 165 18.83 -9.03 15.59
N PHE A 166 18.47 -8.50 14.41
CA PHE A 166 19.39 -7.93 13.40
C PHE A 166 20.23 -8.93 12.58
N THR A 167 19.88 -10.22 12.59
CA THR A 167 20.47 -11.21 11.67
C THR A 167 19.62 -11.35 10.39
N PRO A 168 20.15 -11.91 9.28
CA PRO A 168 19.37 -12.15 8.05
C PRO A 168 18.12 -13.02 8.25
N PHE A 169 18.03 -13.75 9.37
CA PHE A 169 16.85 -14.52 9.77
C PHE A 169 15.70 -13.65 10.32
N ALA A 170 15.98 -12.43 10.78
CA ALA A 170 15.04 -11.53 11.45
C ALA A 170 14.75 -10.25 10.65
N VAL A 171 14.98 -10.27 9.32
CA VAL A 171 14.64 -9.19 8.37
C VAL A 171 13.41 -9.56 7.57
#